data_AF-A0A8S3JYQ8-F1
#
_entry.id   AF-A0A8S3JYQ8-F1
#
_cell.length_a   1.000
_cell.length_b   1.000
_cell.length_c   1.000
_cell.angle_alpha   90.00
_cell.angle_beta   90.00
_cell.angle_gamma   90.00
#
_symmetry.space_group_name_H-M   'P 1'
#
loop_
_entity.id
_entity.type
_entity.pdbx_description
1 polymer ?
#
loop_
_entity_poly.entity_id
_entity_poly.type
_entity_poly.pdbx_seq_one_letter_code
_entity_poly.pdbx_strand_id
1 'polypeptide(L)'
;MLIKNYNETVNRNAVDTDLMYDYRHGSQAEENTILRDKPDSLLFQLYIDEIGLTNPIKAKKDTQKITMVYFQLEDLPNTVKSMLKSIGLIAMCNSNYLSTKSNKKKFFDPIVQDLNILQTRGLSIPNSASRINFVFTVLTGDHLASNDIG
;
A
#
# COMPACT_ATOMS: atom_id res chain seq x y z
N MET A 1 -4.34 15.14 16.79
CA MET A 1 -5.15 14.88 18.01
C MET A 1 -5.93 13.56 17.89
N LEU A 2 -6.68 13.32 16.82
CA LEU A 2 -7.39 12.04 16.60
C LEU A 2 -6.47 10.79 16.52
N ILE A 3 -5.29 10.91 15.89
CA ILE A 3 -4.34 9.80 15.76
C ILE A 3 -3.67 9.45 17.11
N LYS A 4 -3.40 10.46 17.96
CA LYS A 4 -2.87 10.23 19.32
C LYS A 4 -3.87 9.46 20.18
N ASN A 5 -5.15 9.84 20.15
CA ASN A 5 -6.18 9.16 20.94
C ASN A 5 -6.43 7.72 20.47
N TYR A 6 -6.35 7.41 19.17
CA TYR A 6 -6.44 6.04 18.68
C TYR A 6 -5.23 5.19 19.12
N ASN A 7 -4.02 5.76 19.05
CA ASN A 7 -2.81 5.11 19.53
C ASN A 7 -2.83 4.86 21.06
N GLU A 8 -3.56 5.65 21.83
CA GLU A 8 -3.73 5.47 23.29
C GLU A 8 -4.82 4.43 23.66
N THR A 9 -5.79 4.15 22.77
CA THR A 9 -6.88 3.19 23.06
C THR A 9 -6.54 1.74 22.70
N VAL A 10 -5.61 1.52 21.77
CA VAL A 10 -5.05 0.20 21.51
C VAL A 10 -3.84 0.06 22.42
N ASN A 11 -3.95 -0.75 23.47
CA ASN A 11 -2.84 -1.10 24.33
C ASN A 11 -1.80 -1.91 23.53
N ARG A 12 -0.94 -1.23 22.75
CA ARG A 12 0.16 -1.82 21.96
C ARG A 12 1.20 -2.55 22.84
N ASN A 13 1.09 -2.42 24.15
CA ASN A 13 1.96 -3.04 25.14
C ASN A 13 1.30 -4.23 25.87
N ALA A 14 0.05 -4.59 25.56
CA ALA A 14 -0.56 -5.82 26.09
C ALA A 14 -0.07 -7.01 25.27
N VAL A 15 1.16 -7.41 25.57
CA VAL A 15 1.86 -8.53 24.95
C VAL A 15 1.28 -9.83 25.52
N ASP A 16 0.27 -10.38 24.85
CA ASP A 16 0.13 -11.83 24.82
C ASP A 16 1.15 -12.32 23.77
N THR A 17 2.30 -12.81 24.22
CA THR A 17 3.52 -13.02 23.40
C THR A 17 3.32 -14.00 22.23
N ASP A 18 2.20 -14.72 22.22
CA ASP A 18 1.89 -15.75 21.22
C ASP A 18 0.94 -15.27 20.10
N LEU A 19 0.43 -14.02 20.16
CA LEU A 19 -0.54 -13.51 19.19
C LEU A 19 -0.05 -12.23 18.49
N MET A 20 0.06 -12.30 17.16
CA MET A 20 0.37 -11.15 16.32
C MET A 20 -0.91 -10.43 15.89
N TYR A 21 -1.10 -9.19 16.36
CA TYR A 21 -2.30 -8.38 16.06
C TYR A 21 -2.13 -7.39 14.90
N ASP A 22 -0.90 -6.96 14.64
CA ASP A 22 -0.59 -5.98 13.61
C ASP A 22 0.82 -6.21 13.05
N TYR A 23 1.15 -5.52 11.96
CA TYR A 23 2.48 -5.59 11.35
C TYR A 23 3.58 -5.12 12.30
N ARG A 24 3.29 -4.17 13.19
CA ARG A 24 4.27 -3.58 14.13
C ARG A 24 4.74 -4.55 15.20
N HIS A 25 3.94 -5.57 15.53
CA HIS A 25 4.33 -6.68 16.40
C HIS A 25 5.23 -7.71 15.71
N GLY A 26 5.40 -7.64 14.39
CA GLY A 26 6.26 -8.56 13.65
C GLY A 26 7.73 -8.20 13.78
N SER A 27 8.62 -9.21 13.81
CA SER A 27 10.07 -9.00 13.85
C SER A 27 10.60 -8.13 12.70
N GLN A 28 9.94 -8.18 11.53
CA GLN A 28 10.27 -7.32 10.39
C GLN A 28 10.12 -5.82 10.71
N ALA A 29 9.17 -5.45 11.58
CA ALA A 29 9.01 -4.07 12.00
C ALA A 29 10.11 -3.62 12.97
N GLU A 30 10.58 -4.52 13.84
CA GLU A 30 11.69 -4.26 14.77
C GLU A 30 13.02 -4.06 14.03
N GLU A 31 13.25 -4.84 12.97
CA GLU A 31 14.42 -4.76 12.11
C GLU A 31 14.40 -3.53 11.18
N ASN A 32 13.23 -2.92 10.97
CA ASN A 32 13.08 -1.76 10.11
C ASN A 32 13.64 -0.50 10.77
N THR A 33 14.83 -0.08 10.32
CA THR A 33 15.53 1.12 10.80
C THR A 33 14.66 2.39 10.85
N ILE A 34 13.73 2.55 9.91
CA ILE A 34 12.89 3.75 9.83
C ILE A 34 11.78 3.70 10.86
N LEU A 35 11.17 2.54 11.10
CA LEU A 35 10.20 2.38 12.19
C LEU A 35 10.87 2.56 13.56
N ARG A 36 12.12 2.13 13.71
CA ARG A 36 12.90 2.35 14.93
C ARG A 36 13.22 3.83 15.16
N ASP A 37 13.69 4.53 14.13
CA ASP A 37 14.09 5.94 14.24
C ASP A 37 12.87 6.89 14.26
N LYS A 38 11.76 6.48 13.64
CA LYS A 38 10.52 7.25 13.50
C LYS A 38 9.30 6.35 13.77
N PRO A 39 8.99 6.06 15.05
CA PRO A 39 7.91 5.14 15.42
C PRO A 39 6.52 5.60 14.97
N ASP A 40 6.32 6.91 14.81
CA ASP A 40 5.07 7.53 14.33
C ASP A 40 4.89 7.45 12.80
N SER A 41 5.80 6.83 12.06
CA SER A 41 5.67 6.66 10.61
C SER A 41 4.45 5.81 10.29
N LEU A 42 3.65 6.17 9.28
CA LEU A 42 2.46 5.42 8.89
C LEU A 42 2.81 4.22 8.02
N LEU A 43 2.22 3.08 8.33
CA LEU A 43 2.30 1.87 7.53
C LEU A 43 1.34 1.94 6.35
N PHE A 44 1.81 1.56 5.16
CA PHE A 44 0.94 1.39 4.00
C PHE A 44 1.30 0.16 3.18
N GLN A 45 0.27 -0.50 2.68
CA GLN A 45 0.36 -1.65 1.77
C GLN A 45 -0.03 -1.24 0.36
N LEU A 46 0.51 -1.97 -0.61
CA LEU A 46 0.07 -1.93 -2.00
C LEU A 46 -0.67 -3.21 -2.36
N TYR A 47 -1.73 -3.06 -3.14
CA TYR A 47 -2.49 -4.18 -3.71
C TYR A 47 -2.59 -4.02 -5.23
N ILE A 48 -2.37 -5.10 -5.98
CA ILE A 48 -2.48 -5.12 -7.43
C ILE A 48 -3.62 -6.04 -7.85
N ASP A 49 -4.46 -5.51 -8.73
CA ASP A 49 -5.60 -6.22 -9.31
C ASP A 49 -5.58 -6.11 -10.83
N GLU A 50 -6.22 -7.05 -11.51
CA GLU A 50 -6.43 -7.00 -12.95
C GLU A 50 -7.92 -7.07 -13.29
N ILE A 51 -8.45 -6.00 -13.89
CA ILE A 51 -9.84 -5.96 -14.33
C ILE A 51 -9.95 -6.26 -15.83
N GLY A 52 -10.89 -7.13 -16.18
CA GLY A 52 -11.25 -7.40 -17.57
C GLY A 52 -12.32 -6.42 -18.06
N LEU A 53 -11.99 -5.59 -19.04
CA LEU A 53 -12.94 -4.78 -19.78
C LEU A 53 -13.39 -5.53 -21.03
N THR A 54 -14.71 -5.67 -21.17
CA THR A 54 -15.34 -6.22 -22.37
C THR A 54 -16.38 -5.24 -22.90
N ASN A 55 -16.51 -5.15 -24.22
CA ASN A 55 -17.61 -4.42 -24.83
C ASN A 55 -18.87 -5.29 -24.74
N PRO A 56 -19.91 -4.89 -23.98
CA PRO A 56 -21.11 -5.72 -23.82
C PRO A 56 -21.96 -5.84 -25.11
N ILE A 57 -21.68 -5.02 -26.14
CA ILE A 57 -22.49 -4.93 -27.36
C ILE A 57 -22.02 -5.93 -28.45
N LYS A 58 -20.74 -6.34 -28.45
CA LYS A 58 -20.20 -7.28 -29.46
C LYS A 58 -19.90 -8.65 -28.84
N ALA A 59 -20.58 -9.68 -29.34
CA ALA A 59 -20.47 -11.06 -28.88
C ALA A 59 -19.11 -11.74 -29.09
N LYS A 60 -18.11 -11.07 -29.70
CA LYS A 60 -16.76 -11.61 -29.89
C LYS A 60 -15.68 -10.51 -29.91
N LYS A 61 -14.65 -10.77 -29.10
CA LYS A 61 -13.24 -10.39 -29.25
C LYS A 61 -12.89 -8.91 -29.05
N ASP A 62 -12.65 -8.54 -27.80
CA ASP A 62 -11.29 -8.27 -27.30
C ASP A 62 -11.43 -7.87 -25.83
N THR A 63 -11.11 -8.81 -24.93
CA THR A 63 -11.05 -8.51 -23.49
C THR A 63 -9.78 -7.70 -23.26
N GLN A 64 -9.93 -6.40 -23.05
CA GLN A 64 -8.80 -5.57 -22.61
C GLN A 64 -8.64 -5.76 -21.12
N LYS A 65 -7.43 -6.09 -20.68
CA LYS A 65 -7.10 -6.20 -19.27
C LYS A 65 -6.45 -4.91 -18.81
N ILE A 66 -6.84 -4.42 -17.64
CA ILE A 66 -6.23 -3.27 -16.99
C ILE A 66 -5.68 -3.72 -15.65
N THR A 67 -4.37 -3.55 -15.48
CA THR A 67 -3.69 -3.66 -14.20
C THR A 67 -3.92 -2.38 -13.40
N MET A 68 -4.34 -2.51 -12.16
CA MET A 68 -4.60 -1.42 -11.23
C MET A 68 -3.75 -1.62 -9.97
N VAL A 69 -3.11 -0.55 -9.51
CA VAL A 69 -2.30 -0.55 -8.29
C VAL A 69 -2.97 0.37 -7.28
N TYR A 70 -3.35 -0.20 -6.16
CA TYR A 70 -3.99 0.47 -5.04
C TYR A 70 -3.05 0.59 -3.85
N PHE A 71 -3.34 1.54 -2.98
CA PHE A 71 -2.71 1.66 -1.67
C PHE A 71 -3.77 1.72 -0.57
N GLN A 72 -3.35 1.30 0.63
CA GLN A 72 -4.16 1.40 1.84
C GLN A 72 -3.25 1.64 3.04
N LEU A 73 -3.68 2.47 3.98
CA LEU A 73 -2.99 2.68 5.25
C LEU A 73 -3.35 1.57 6.24
N GLU A 74 -2.34 0.87 6.78
CA GLU A 74 -2.55 -0.27 7.69
C GLU A 74 -2.82 0.16 9.14
N ASP A 75 -2.34 1.33 9.54
CA ASP A 75 -2.49 1.86 10.91
C ASP A 75 -3.88 2.47 11.18
N LEU A 76 -4.78 2.46 10.20
CA LEU A 76 -6.15 2.91 10.40
C LEU A 76 -6.98 1.89 11.18
N PRO A 77 -8.02 2.31 11.92
CA PRO A 77 -8.96 1.39 12.56
C PRO A 77 -9.57 0.42 11.55
N ASN A 78 -9.78 -0.85 11.94
CA ASN A 78 -10.34 -1.89 11.06
C ASN A 78 -11.68 -1.48 10.43
N THR A 79 -12.51 -0.73 11.17
CA THR A 79 -13.79 -0.20 10.68
C THR A 79 -13.64 0.83 9.56
N VAL A 80 -12.50 1.50 9.47
CA VAL A 80 -12.17 2.45 8.39
C VAL A 80 -11.46 1.73 7.26
N LYS A 81 -10.51 0.84 7.58
CA LYS A 81 -9.75 0.03 6.61
C LYS A 81 -10.63 -0.85 5.73
N SER A 82 -11.74 -1.36 6.25
CA SER A 82 -12.66 -2.17 5.46
C SER A 82 -13.56 -1.35 4.53
N MET A 83 -13.54 -0.02 4.63
CA MET A 83 -14.36 0.84 3.77
C MET A 83 -13.63 1.08 2.45
N LEU A 84 -14.34 0.95 1.33
CA LEU A 84 -13.80 1.20 0.00
C LEU A 84 -13.14 2.59 -0.14
N LYS A 85 -13.68 3.61 0.54
CA LYS A 85 -13.12 4.97 0.56
C LYS A 85 -11.71 5.09 1.17
N SER A 86 -11.25 4.06 1.87
CA SER A 86 -9.89 4.00 2.44
C SER A 86 -8.87 3.37 1.51
N ILE A 87 -9.33 2.79 0.39
CA ILE A 87 -8.50 2.23 -0.66
C ILE A 87 -8.33 3.30 -1.73
N GLY A 88 -7.09 3.75 -1.94
CA GLY A 88 -6.77 4.73 -2.97
C GLY A 88 -6.13 4.07 -4.18
N LEU A 89 -6.46 4.52 -5.38
CA LEU A 89 -5.79 4.10 -6.59
C LEU A 89 -4.57 5.00 -6.84
N ILE A 90 -3.39 4.41 -7.10
CA ILE A 90 -2.16 5.18 -7.42
C ILE A 90 -1.72 5.04 -8.87
N ALA A 91 -2.01 3.92 -9.53
CA ALA A 91 -1.63 3.72 -10.93
C ALA A 91 -2.57 2.75 -11.64
N MET A 92 -2.72 2.92 -12.95
CA MET A 92 -3.40 1.98 -13.81
C MET A 92 -2.73 1.92 -15.19
N CYS A 93 -2.71 0.75 -15.81
CA CYS A 93 -2.18 0.56 -17.16
C CYS A 93 -2.93 -0.58 -17.86
N ASN A 94 -3.04 -0.52 -19.18
CA ASN A 94 -3.50 -1.69 -19.93
C ASN A 94 -2.42 -2.78 -19.86
N SER A 95 -2.81 -3.98 -19.41
CA SER A 95 -1.90 -5.09 -19.10
C SER A 95 -1.02 -5.48 -20.29
N ASN A 96 -1.48 -5.27 -21.53
CA ASN A 96 -0.69 -5.58 -22.72
C ASN A 96 0.61 -4.75 -22.78
N TYR A 97 0.61 -3.51 -22.25
CA TYR A 97 1.82 -2.69 -22.21
C TYR A 97 2.82 -3.20 -21.18
N LEU A 98 2.36 -3.89 -20.14
CA LEU A 98 3.23 -4.47 -19.12
C LEU A 98 3.90 -5.77 -19.58
N SER A 99 3.64 -6.28 -20.79
CA SER A 99 4.27 -7.52 -21.29
C SER A 99 5.81 -7.49 -21.37
N THR A 100 6.43 -6.32 -21.43
CA THR A 100 7.89 -6.19 -21.54
C THR A 100 8.52 -5.66 -20.24
N LYS A 101 9.71 -6.18 -19.88
CA LYS A 101 10.45 -5.71 -18.70
C LYS A 101 10.72 -4.20 -18.73
N SER A 102 11.01 -3.64 -19.90
CA SER A 102 11.25 -2.20 -20.08
C SER A 102 10.02 -1.37 -19.70
N ASN A 103 8.83 -1.82 -20.13
CA ASN A 103 7.58 -1.12 -19.81
C ASN A 103 7.17 -1.33 -18.35
N LYS A 104 7.32 -2.55 -17.79
CA LYS A 104 7.12 -2.79 -16.34
C LYS A 104 7.98 -1.84 -15.52
N LYS A 105 9.28 -1.72 -15.87
CA LYS A 105 10.20 -0.80 -15.21
C LYS A 105 9.69 0.65 -15.29
N LYS A 106 9.33 1.13 -16.48
CA LYS A 106 8.79 2.49 -16.65
C LYS A 106 7.50 2.75 -15.86
N PHE A 107 6.67 1.73 -15.69
CA PHE A 107 5.41 1.84 -14.93
C PHE A 107 5.65 1.86 -13.42
N PHE A 108 6.54 1.01 -12.90
CA PHE A 108 6.79 0.90 -11.46
C PHE A 108 7.86 1.88 -10.93
N ASP A 109 8.78 2.36 -11.77
CA ASP A 109 9.83 3.30 -11.37
C ASP A 109 9.27 4.56 -10.65
N PRO A 110 8.22 5.24 -11.16
CA PRO A 110 7.65 6.39 -10.46
C PRO A 110 7.06 6.02 -9.10
N ILE A 111 6.40 4.86 -9.01
CA ILE A 111 5.82 4.36 -7.75
C ILE A 111 6.95 4.16 -6.74
N VAL A 112 8.00 3.43 -7.11
CA VAL A 112 9.17 3.19 -6.25
C VAL A 112 9.84 4.49 -5.84
N GLN A 113 9.96 5.47 -6.75
CA GLN A 113 10.50 6.79 -6.43
C GLN A 113 9.65 7.50 -5.38
N ASP A 114 8.33 7.48 -5.52
CA ASP A 114 7.41 8.07 -4.55
C ASP A 114 7.49 7.37 -3.20
N LEU A 115 7.56 6.02 -3.16
CA LEU A 115 7.73 5.27 -1.92
C LEU A 115 9.01 5.71 -1.19
N ASN A 116 10.12 5.84 -1.92
CA ASN A 116 11.38 6.30 -1.34
C ASN A 116 11.29 7.73 -0.79
N ILE A 117 10.57 8.62 -1.47
CA ILE A 117 10.33 10.00 -0.99
C ILE A 117 9.49 9.99 0.28
N LEU A 118 8.39 9.22 0.31
CA LEU A 118 7.52 9.09 1.49
C LEU A 118 8.27 8.48 2.67
N GLN A 119 9.17 7.55 2.41
CA GLN A 119 9.96 6.85 3.42
C GLN A 119 11.09 7.72 3.99
N THR A 120 11.82 8.46 3.15
CA THR A 120 12.94 9.28 3.59
C THR A 120 12.52 10.68 4.04
N ARG A 121 11.79 11.40 3.17
CA ARG A 121 11.40 12.81 3.36
C ARG A 121 10.05 12.95 4.05
N GLY A 122 9.13 12.01 3.83
CA GLY A 122 7.76 12.10 4.35
C GLY A 122 6.95 13.24 3.74
N LEU A 123 5.71 13.42 4.20
CA LEU A 123 4.78 14.46 3.78
C LEU A 123 4.67 15.58 4.83
N SER A 124 4.52 16.81 4.34
CA SER A 124 4.21 17.97 5.20
C SER A 124 2.70 18.01 5.45
N ILE A 125 2.29 18.12 6.71
CA ILE A 125 0.89 18.38 7.03
C ILE A 125 0.69 19.89 7.10
N PRO A 126 -0.38 20.45 6.50
CA PRO A 126 -0.74 21.83 6.71
C PRO A 126 -0.84 22.14 8.21
N ASN A 127 -0.23 23.26 8.63
CA ASN A 127 -0.23 23.72 10.02
C ASN A 127 0.53 22.82 11.03
N SER A 128 1.44 21.97 10.56
CA SER A 128 2.35 21.18 11.41
C SER A 128 3.80 21.44 10.99
N ALA A 129 4.68 21.67 11.97
CA ALA A 129 6.13 21.70 11.75
C ALA A 129 6.70 20.28 11.48
N SER A 130 6.01 19.25 11.95
CA SER A 130 6.41 17.86 11.81
C SER A 130 5.95 17.27 10.48
N ARG A 131 6.82 16.46 9.89
CA ARG A 131 6.53 15.65 8.69
C ARG A 131 6.10 14.24 9.11
N ILE A 132 5.22 13.64 8.33
CA ILE A 132 4.84 12.23 8.51
C ILE A 132 5.60 11.39 7.49
N ASN A 133 6.40 10.45 7.97
CA ASN A 133 7.04 9.44 7.15
C ASN A 133 6.11 8.24 6.96
N PHE A 134 6.35 7.47 5.90
CA PHE A 134 5.60 6.26 5.61
C PHE A 134 6.54 5.09 5.45
N VAL A 135 6.09 3.91 5.86
CA VAL A 135 6.83 2.66 5.66
C VAL A 135 5.98 1.72 4.82
N PHE A 136 6.58 1.32 3.70
CA PHE A 136 6.01 0.30 2.83
C PHE A 136 6.16 -1.07 3.51
N THR A 137 5.04 -1.77 3.68
CA THR A 137 5.00 -3.05 4.39
C THR A 137 5.00 -4.24 3.45
N VAL A 138 4.05 -4.27 2.51
CA VAL A 138 3.79 -5.41 1.65
C VAL A 138 3.19 -5.01 0.31
N LEU A 139 3.57 -5.74 -0.73
CA LEU A 139 2.87 -5.77 -2.01
C LEU A 139 2.06 -7.06 -2.08
N THR A 140 0.78 -6.94 -2.30
CA THR A 140 -0.15 -8.07 -2.46
C THR A 140 -0.80 -8.02 -3.83
N GLY A 141 -1.24 -9.17 -4.33
CA GLY A 141 -2.00 -9.25 -5.57
C GLY A 141 -2.67 -10.60 -5.69
N ASP A 142 -3.66 -10.70 -6.58
CA ASP A 142 -4.24 -11.99 -6.92
C ASP A 142 -3.21 -12.88 -7.66
N HIS A 143 -3.51 -14.19 -7.78
CA HIS A 143 -2.59 -15.16 -8.38
C HIS A 143 -2.16 -14.80 -9.82
N LEU A 144 -2.97 -14.05 -10.56
CA LEU A 144 -2.68 -13.65 -11.94
C LEU A 144 -1.80 -12.38 -11.97
N ALA A 145 -2.13 -11.37 -11.18
CA ALA A 145 -1.36 -10.13 -11.06
C ALA A 145 0.03 -10.38 -10.44
N SER A 146 0.14 -11.30 -9.48
CA SER A 146 1.40 -11.63 -8.81
C SER A 146 2.44 -12.24 -9.75
N ASN A 147 1.99 -13.03 -10.75
CA ASN A 147 2.87 -13.69 -11.71
C ASN A 147 3.51 -12.70 -12.70
N ASP A 148 2.91 -11.52 -12.86
CA ASP A 148 3.42 -10.45 -13.71
C ASP A 148 4.38 -9.51 -12.99
N ILE A 149 4.58 -9.66 -11.68
CA ILE A 149 5.47 -8.81 -10.88
C ILE A 149 6.82 -9.51 -10.63
N GLY A 150 6.85 -10.85 -10.61
CA GLY A 150 8.05 -11.68 -10.44
C GLY A 150 8.88 -11.90 -11.69
#